data_AF-A0AAV5VR33-F1
#
_entry.id   AF-A0AAV5VR33-F1
#
_cell.length_a   1.000
_cell.length_b   1.000
_cell.length_c   1.000
_cell.angle_alpha   90.00
_cell.angle_beta   90.00
_cell.angle_gamma   90.00
#
_symmetry.space_group_name_H-M   'P 1'
#
loop_
_entity.id
_entity.type
_entity.pdbx_description
1 polymer ?
#
loop_
_entity_poly.entity_id
_entity_poly.type
_entity_poly.pdbx_seq_one_letter_code
_entity_poly.pdbx_strand_id
1 'polypeptide(L)'
;FSGRRNYGPAFLQNLTGQAVGEYYRIQNDQSLTKAQRNSGIGNWSTTNNVADQVTAFNTQQQQQLQQARGNTTAAVQQLTPTLNQIYAIEDNESLTPVQVRQQVGQVFANMTYPLNSLVGSALASEKARQGKGMRGGWGSDSEEE
;
A
#
# COMPACT_ATOMS: atom_id res chain seq x y z
N PHE A 1 -17.28 8.02 30.33
CA PHE A 1 -17.30 6.69 29.68
C PHE A 1 -17.10 6.87 28.18
N SER A 2 -15.86 6.92 27.70
CA SER A 2 -15.51 7.11 26.29
C SER A 2 -15.24 5.74 25.65
N GLY A 3 -16.16 5.31 24.77
CA GLY A 3 -16.05 4.07 24.02
C GLY A 3 -14.85 4.10 23.08
N ARG A 4 -13.79 3.35 23.43
CA ARG A 4 -12.70 3.04 22.51
C ARG A 4 -13.22 2.00 21.53
N ARG A 5 -13.35 2.38 20.25
CA ARG A 5 -13.50 1.41 19.15
C ARG A 5 -12.34 0.42 19.27
N ASN A 6 -12.68 -0.86 19.37
CA ASN A 6 -11.73 -1.94 19.64
C ASN A 6 -10.99 -2.29 18.33
N TYR A 7 -9.88 -1.60 18.04
CA TYR A 7 -9.05 -1.79 16.83
C TYR A 7 -8.07 -2.98 16.91
N GLY A 8 -8.39 -4.01 17.70
CA GLY A 8 -7.56 -5.20 17.89
C GLY A 8 -8.15 -6.45 17.24
N PRO A 9 -7.35 -7.52 17.06
CA PRO A 9 -7.87 -8.85 16.72
C PRO A 9 -9.08 -9.21 17.60
N ALA A 10 -10.10 -9.83 17.01
CA ALA A 10 -11.36 -10.12 17.70
C ALA A 10 -11.17 -10.97 18.98
N PHE A 11 -10.16 -11.85 19.01
CA PHE A 11 -9.86 -12.67 20.18
C PHE A 11 -9.36 -11.88 21.40
N LEU A 12 -8.93 -10.63 21.23
CA LEU A 12 -8.52 -9.76 22.34
C LEU A 12 -9.72 -9.11 23.06
N GLN A 13 -10.90 -9.12 22.45
CA GLN A 13 -12.04 -8.34 22.95
C GLN A 13 -12.59 -8.86 24.29
N ASN A 14 -12.40 -10.15 24.58
CA ASN A 14 -12.89 -10.81 25.79
C ASN A 14 -11.80 -11.05 26.85
N LEU A 15 -10.60 -10.49 26.65
CA LEU A 15 -9.47 -10.66 27.56
C LEU A 15 -9.33 -9.48 28.53
N THR A 16 -8.62 -9.71 29.64
CA THR A 16 -8.31 -8.66 30.60
C THR A 16 -7.38 -7.61 29.97
N GLY A 17 -7.43 -6.37 30.46
CA GLY A 17 -6.53 -5.32 30.00
C GLY A 17 -5.05 -5.68 30.15
N GLN A 18 -4.70 -6.45 31.18
CA GLN A 18 -3.35 -6.98 31.37
C GLN A 18 -2.97 -7.96 30.27
N ALA A 19 -3.81 -8.96 29.99
CA ALA A 19 -3.55 -9.94 28.94
C ALA A 19 -3.42 -9.29 27.56
N VAL A 20 -4.26 -8.30 27.26
CA VAL A 20 -4.16 -7.49 26.03
C VAL A 20 -2.83 -6.71 26.00
N GLY A 21 -2.42 -6.12 27.13
CA GLY A 21 -1.15 -5.42 27.25
C GLY A 21 0.06 -6.34 27.00
N GLU A 22 0.04 -7.56 27.55
CA GLU A 22 1.08 -8.57 27.35
C GLU A 22 1.18 -9.00 25.88
N TYR A 23 0.04 -9.23 25.21
CA TYR A 23 -0.01 -9.53 23.79
C TYR A 23 0.70 -8.45 22.97
N TYR A 24 0.33 -7.18 23.16
CA TYR A 24 0.94 -6.08 22.41
C TYR A 24 2.41 -5.86 22.79
N ARG A 25 2.80 -6.12 24.05
CA ARG A 25 4.21 -6.07 24.45
C ARG A 25 5.03 -7.08 23.65
N ILE A 26 4.60 -8.35 23.58
CA ILE A 26 5.28 -9.39 22.79
C ILE A 26 5.26 -9.02 21.30
N GLN A 27 4.09 -8.59 20.80
CA GLN A 27 3.88 -8.30 19.39
C GLN A 27 4.68 -7.09 18.90
N ASN A 28 4.99 -6.12 19.76
CA ASN A 28 5.71 -4.91 19.39
C ASN A 28 7.18 -4.92 19.81
N ASP A 29 7.63 -5.98 20.49
CA ASP A 29 9.03 -6.11 20.91
C ASP A 29 9.95 -6.24 19.70
N GLN A 30 10.73 -5.19 19.45
CA GLN A 30 11.66 -5.12 18.33
C GLN A 30 12.97 -5.87 18.56
N SER A 31 13.23 -6.33 19.80
CA SER A 31 14.39 -7.17 20.11
C SER A 31 14.17 -8.65 19.78
N LEU A 32 12.91 -9.08 19.63
CA LEU A 32 12.57 -10.47 19.33
C LEU A 32 12.59 -10.74 17.82
N THR A 33 13.14 -11.90 17.45
CA THR A 33 12.93 -12.47 16.13
C THR A 33 11.46 -12.84 15.91
N LYS A 34 11.04 -12.96 14.65
CA LYS A 34 9.67 -13.40 14.31
C LYS A 34 9.34 -14.76 14.93
N ALA A 35 10.28 -15.69 14.96
CA ALA A 35 10.10 -17.00 15.58
C ALA A 35 9.91 -16.90 17.10
N GLN A 36 10.72 -16.09 17.78
CA GLN A 36 10.58 -15.84 19.22
C GLN A 36 9.25 -15.16 19.55
N ARG A 37 8.83 -14.17 18.75
CA ARG A 37 7.52 -13.53 18.89
C ARG A 37 6.39 -14.53 18.72
N ASN A 38 6.43 -15.36 17.69
CA ASN A 38 5.42 -16.40 17.46
C ASN A 38 5.34 -17.40 18.61
N SER A 39 6.49 -17.85 19.12
CA SER A 39 6.55 -18.73 20.29
C SER A 39 5.99 -18.04 21.54
N GLY A 40 6.36 -16.78 21.78
CA GLY A 40 5.84 -15.97 22.89
C GLY A 40 4.32 -15.79 22.83
N ILE A 41 3.77 -15.51 21.64
CA ILE A 41 2.32 -15.42 21.43
C ILE A 41 1.64 -16.78 21.60
N GLY A 42 2.26 -17.89 21.19
CA GLY A 42 1.73 -19.24 21.40
C GLY A 42 1.67 -19.63 22.88
N ASN A 43 2.71 -19.30 23.65
CA ASN A 43 2.70 -19.50 25.10
C ASN A 43 1.64 -18.62 25.77
N TRP A 44 1.60 -17.32 25.42
CA TRP A 44 0.61 -16.37 25.93
C TRP A 44 -0.83 -16.80 25.60
N SER A 45 -1.09 -17.33 24.40
CA SER A 45 -2.43 -17.75 24.00
C SER A 45 -2.91 -18.98 24.76
N THR A 46 -1.99 -19.87 25.13
CA THR A 46 -2.28 -21.04 25.97
C THR A 46 -2.63 -20.62 27.39
N THR A 47 -1.83 -19.71 27.99
CA THR A 47 -2.09 -19.16 29.33
C THR A 47 -3.44 -18.45 29.43
N ASN A 48 -3.88 -17.81 28.34
CA ASN A 48 -5.13 -17.04 28.29
C ASN A 48 -6.31 -17.83 27.67
N ASN A 49 -6.16 -19.13 27.39
CA ASN A 49 -7.19 -19.98 26.79
C ASN A 49 -7.78 -19.45 25.47
N VAL A 50 -6.93 -18.87 24.61
CA VAL A 50 -7.28 -18.33 23.29
C VAL A 50 -6.45 -18.92 22.14
N ALA A 51 -5.85 -20.10 22.35
CA ALA A 51 -4.94 -20.73 21.40
C ALA A 51 -5.59 -20.98 20.02
N ASP A 52 -6.84 -21.46 19.99
CA ASP A 52 -7.56 -21.74 18.75
C ASP A 52 -7.86 -20.45 17.97
N GLN A 53 -8.28 -19.39 18.66
CA GLN A 53 -8.61 -18.11 18.05
C GLN A 53 -7.36 -17.41 17.51
N VAL A 54 -6.23 -17.52 18.22
CA VAL A 54 -4.93 -17.02 17.75
C VAL A 54 -4.47 -17.80 16.52
N THR A 55 -4.66 -19.12 16.51
CA THR A 55 -4.32 -19.97 15.36
C THR A 55 -5.17 -19.62 14.14
N ALA A 56 -6.49 -19.47 14.32
CA ALA A 56 -7.40 -19.06 13.26
C ALA A 56 -7.04 -17.68 12.69
N PHE A 57 -6.77 -16.71 13.58
CA PHE A 57 -6.33 -15.38 13.18
C PHE A 57 -5.02 -15.43 12.37
N ASN A 58 -4.02 -16.16 12.85
CA ASN A 58 -2.73 -16.27 12.16
C ASN A 58 -2.88 -16.91 10.78
N THR A 59 -3.71 -17.96 10.66
CA THR A 59 -4.03 -18.60 9.37
C THR A 59 -4.69 -17.61 8.41
N GLN A 60 -5.68 -16.86 8.87
CA GLN A 60 -6.35 -15.84 8.06
C GLN A 60 -5.37 -14.75 7.59
N GLN A 61 -4.50 -14.26 8.48
CA GLN A 61 -3.47 -13.28 8.15
C GLN A 61 -2.48 -13.82 7.11
N GLN A 62 -2.09 -15.09 7.21
CA GLN A 62 -1.23 -15.72 6.21
C GLN A 62 -1.90 -15.81 4.84
N GLN A 63 -3.17 -16.20 4.79
CA GLN A 63 -3.94 -16.26 3.54
C GLN A 63 -4.05 -14.88 2.88
N GLN A 64 -4.39 -13.84 3.66
CA GLN A 64 -4.46 -12.47 3.16
C GLN A 64 -3.10 -11.98 2.64
N LEU A 65 -2.01 -12.30 3.36
CA LEU A 65 -0.67 -11.95 2.93
C LEU A 65 -0.28 -12.64 1.61
N GLN A 66 -0.61 -13.93 1.46
CA GLN A 66 -0.34 -14.67 0.22
C GLN A 66 -1.15 -14.10 -0.95
N GLN A 67 -2.43 -13.79 -0.72
CA GLN A 67 -3.29 -13.16 -1.73
C GLN A 67 -2.74 -11.77 -2.13
N ALA A 68 -2.36 -10.94 -1.16
CA ALA A 68 -1.78 -9.63 -1.43
C ALA A 68 -0.48 -9.74 -2.25
N ARG A 69 0.41 -10.67 -1.90
CA ARG A 69 1.64 -10.95 -2.65
C ARG A 69 1.33 -11.39 -4.08
N GLY A 70 0.37 -12.29 -4.27
CA GLY A 70 -0.08 -12.72 -5.60
C GLY A 70 -0.58 -11.55 -6.44
N ASN A 71 -1.43 -10.70 -5.87
CA ASN A 71 -1.97 -9.52 -6.54
C ASN A 71 -0.86 -8.52 -6.93
N THR A 72 0.12 -8.29 -6.06
CA THR A 72 1.29 -7.43 -6.37
C THR A 72 2.12 -8.03 -7.50
N THR A 73 2.42 -9.34 -7.47
CA THR A 73 3.17 -10.00 -8.54
C THR A 73 2.43 -9.88 -9.88
N ALA A 74 1.12 -10.11 -9.90
CA ALA A 74 0.30 -9.94 -11.10
C ALA A 74 0.33 -8.49 -11.60
N ALA A 75 0.25 -7.50 -10.70
CA ALA A 75 0.35 -6.09 -11.06
C ALA A 75 1.71 -5.72 -11.67
N VAL A 76 2.81 -6.26 -11.14
CA VAL A 76 4.15 -6.05 -11.72
C VAL A 76 4.22 -6.58 -13.16
N GLN A 77 3.62 -7.74 -13.45
CA GLN A 77 3.57 -8.30 -14.80
C GLN A 77 2.75 -7.43 -15.77
N GLN A 78 1.72 -6.74 -15.25
CA GLN A 78 0.86 -5.84 -16.04
C GLN A 78 1.41 -4.42 -16.15
N LEU A 79 2.45 -4.06 -15.40
CA LEU A 79 2.96 -2.68 -15.34
C LEU A 79 3.44 -2.19 -16.71
N THR A 80 4.35 -2.92 -17.35
CA THR A 80 4.91 -2.55 -18.67
C THR A 80 3.85 -2.44 -19.77
N PRO A 81 2.98 -3.45 -20.01
CA PRO A 81 1.97 -3.32 -21.06
C PRO A 81 0.99 -2.17 -20.80
N THR A 82 0.66 -1.90 -19.53
CA THR A 82 -0.21 -0.79 -19.16
C THR A 82 0.44 0.56 -19.42
N LEU A 83 1.72 0.73 -19.09
CA LEU A 83 2.47 1.96 -19.40
C LEU A 83 2.53 2.19 -20.91
N ASN A 84 2.83 1.15 -21.69
CA ASN A 84 2.85 1.25 -23.16
C ASN A 84 1.49 1.67 -23.72
N GLN A 85 0.38 1.17 -23.15
CA GLN A 85 -0.96 1.60 -23.54
C GLN A 85 -1.19 3.07 -23.25
N ILE A 86 -0.74 3.57 -22.09
CA ILE A 86 -0.88 4.99 -21.73
C ILE A 86 -0.05 5.86 -22.66
N TYR A 87 1.22 5.51 -22.90
CA TYR A 87 2.09 6.25 -23.83
C TYR A 87 1.51 6.30 -25.25
N ALA A 88 0.94 5.19 -25.74
CA ALA A 88 0.28 5.17 -27.03
C ALA A 88 -0.96 6.10 -27.11
N ILE A 89 -1.65 6.36 -25.99
CA ILE A 89 -2.75 7.34 -25.93
C ILE A 89 -2.19 8.76 -25.89
N GLU A 90 -1.14 9.00 -25.10
CA GLU A 90 -0.52 10.32 -24.94
C GLU A 90 0.18 10.79 -26.23
N ASP A 91 0.81 9.88 -26.97
CA ASP A 91 1.50 10.15 -28.25
C ASP A 91 0.55 10.19 -29.46
N ASN A 92 -0.75 9.97 -29.27
CA ASN A 92 -1.71 9.94 -30.37
C ASN A 92 -2.12 11.36 -30.81
N GLU A 93 -1.47 11.85 -31.87
CA GLU A 93 -1.69 13.19 -32.44
C GLU A 93 -3.11 13.44 -32.99
N SER A 94 -3.92 12.38 -33.18
CA SER A 94 -5.33 12.53 -33.59
C SER A 94 -6.28 12.86 -32.43
N LEU A 95 -5.83 12.73 -31.18
CA LEU A 95 -6.64 13.00 -29.99
C LEU A 95 -6.46 14.43 -29.48
N THR A 96 -7.56 15.04 -29.07
CA THR A 96 -7.52 16.28 -28.30
C THR A 96 -7.03 16.01 -26.86
N PRO A 97 -6.47 17.01 -26.16
CA PRO A 97 -6.06 16.86 -24.77
C PRO A 97 -7.18 16.40 -23.81
N VAL A 98 -8.44 16.74 -24.10
CA VAL A 98 -9.58 16.26 -23.32
C VAL A 98 -9.81 14.78 -23.53
N GLN A 99 -9.71 14.29 -24.77
CA GLN A 99 -9.87 12.88 -25.10
C GLN A 99 -8.74 12.04 -24.52
N VAL A 100 -7.49 12.52 -24.56
CA VAL A 100 -6.34 11.86 -23.89
C VAL A 100 -6.64 11.67 -22.40
N ARG A 101 -7.03 12.73 -21.69
CA ARG A 101 -7.38 12.64 -20.25
C ARG A 101 -8.49 11.64 -19.97
N GLN A 102 -9.52 11.60 -20.81
CA GLN A 102 -10.64 10.66 -20.67
C GLN A 102 -10.19 9.22 -20.88
N GLN A 103 -9.44 8.94 -21.94
CA GLN A 103 -8.98 7.58 -22.25
C GLN A 103 -7.97 7.06 -21.22
N VAL A 104 -7.00 7.88 -20.81
CA VAL A 104 -6.09 7.52 -19.70
C VAL A 104 -6.87 7.29 -18.41
N GLY A 105 -7.87 8.14 -18.11
CA GLY A 105 -8.74 7.94 -16.96
C GLY A 105 -9.49 6.60 -16.99
N GLN A 106 -9.97 6.16 -18.15
CA GLN A 106 -10.60 4.85 -18.33
C GLN A 106 -9.61 3.69 -18.10
N VAL A 107 -8.36 3.84 -18.56
CA VAL A 107 -7.30 2.86 -18.31
C VAL A 107 -7.09 2.69 -16.80
N PHE A 108 -7.00 3.78 -16.03
CA PHE A 108 -6.88 3.74 -14.57
C PHE A 108 -8.11 3.18 -13.84
N ALA A 109 -9.32 3.47 -14.33
CA ALA A 109 -10.57 3.01 -13.72
C ALA A 109 -10.72 1.47 -13.77
N ASN A 110 -10.07 0.82 -14.73
CA ASN A 110 -10.14 -0.64 -14.92
C ASN A 110 -9.00 -1.40 -14.22
N MET A 111 -8.11 -0.73 -13.51
CA MET A 111 -6.98 -1.38 -12.82
C MET A 111 -7.34 -1.88 -11.43
N THR A 112 -6.67 -2.94 -10.99
CA THR A 112 -6.63 -3.30 -9.57
C THR A 112 -5.81 -2.27 -8.79
N TYR A 113 -6.07 -2.14 -7.48
CA TYR A 113 -5.35 -1.19 -6.64
C TYR A 113 -3.81 -1.29 -6.73
N PRO A 114 -3.19 -2.50 -6.66
CA PRO A 114 -1.73 -2.59 -6.77
C PRO A 114 -1.20 -2.10 -8.13
N LEU A 115 -1.88 -2.41 -9.23
CA LEU A 115 -1.48 -1.96 -10.56
C LEU A 115 -1.63 -0.44 -10.72
N ASN A 116 -2.77 0.10 -10.29
CA ASN A 116 -3.06 1.53 -10.29
C ASN A 116 -1.98 2.32 -9.54
N SER A 117 -1.61 1.85 -8.33
CA SER A 117 -0.56 2.48 -7.52
C SER A 117 0.81 2.45 -8.19
N LEU A 118 1.18 1.34 -8.84
CA LEU A 118 2.48 1.21 -9.52
C LEU A 118 2.56 2.12 -10.75
N VAL A 119 1.53 2.10 -11.60
CA VAL A 119 1.46 2.93 -12.82
C VAL A 119 1.47 4.41 -12.45
N GLY A 120 0.64 4.82 -11.48
CA GLY A 120 0.59 6.20 -11.02
C GLY A 120 1.94 6.71 -10.50
N SER A 121 2.66 5.88 -9.74
CA SER A 121 3.99 6.21 -9.23
C SER A 121 5.03 6.36 -10.36
N ALA A 122 4.99 5.48 -11.35
CA ALA A 122 5.88 5.53 -12.50
C ALA A 122 5.69 6.84 -13.30
N LEU A 123 4.44 7.17 -13.67
CA LEU A 123 4.13 8.39 -14.42
C LEU A 123 4.44 9.68 -13.62
N ALA A 124 4.22 9.67 -12.31
CA ALA A 124 4.58 10.81 -11.47
C ALA A 124 6.09 11.07 -11.45
N SER A 125 6.89 10.00 -11.41
CA SER A 125 8.36 10.09 -11.43
C SER A 125 8.89 10.66 -12.75
N GLU A 126 8.23 10.34 -13.86
CA GLU A 126 8.54 10.86 -15.18
C GLU A 126 8.26 12.37 -15.27
N LYS A 127 7.06 12.80 -14.86
CA LYS A 127 6.65 14.21 -14.88
C LYS A 127 7.53 15.08 -13.99
N ALA A 128 7.96 14.56 -12.84
CA ALA A 128 8.88 15.26 -11.94
C ALA A 128 10.26 15.52 -12.59
N ARG A 129 10.71 14.66 -13.51
CA ARG A 129 11.95 14.85 -14.26
C ARG A 129 11.79 15.87 -15.39
N GLN A 130 10.64 15.87 -16.06
CA GLN A 130 10.34 16.85 -17.12
C GLN A 130 10.19 18.28 -16.56
N GLY A 131 9.57 18.45 -15.39
CA GLY A 131 9.33 19.76 -14.77
C GLY A 131 10.57 20.45 -14.17
N LYS A 132 11.70 19.75 -14.03
CA LYS A 132 12.94 20.31 -13.45
C LYS A 132 13.85 21.00 -14.47
N GLY A 133 13.52 20.95 -15.76
CA GLY A 133 14.31 21.55 -16.85
C GLY A 133 13.77 22.88 -17.41
N MET A 134 12.61 23.36 -16.97
CA MET A 134 11.94 24.54 -17.56
C MET A 134 11.60 25.64 -16.54
N ARG A 135 12.48 25.85 -15.55
CA ARG A 135 12.42 27.00 -14.62
C ARG A 135 13.75 27.75 -14.64
N GLY A 136 14.07 28.36 -15.78
CA GLY A 136 15.26 29.18 -15.94
C GLY A 136 15.21 29.89 -17.28
N GLY A 137 14.55 31.05 -17.32
CA GLY A 137 14.57 31.90 -18.50
C GLY A 137 13.27 32.61 -18.80
N TRP A 138 12.65 33.27 -17.82
CA TRP A 138 11.74 34.40 -18.06
C TRP A 138 11.78 35.34 -16.83
N GLY A 139 12.28 36.56 -17.08
CA GLY A 139 12.60 37.63 -16.13
C GLY A 139 13.76 38.41 -16.75
N SER A 140 13.47 39.21 -17.78
CA SER A 140 13.41 40.68 -17.68
C SER A 140 14.60 41.25 -16.92
N ASP A 141 15.52 41.87 -17.64
CA ASP A 141 15.99 43.19 -17.24
C ASP A 141 16.09 44.05 -18.50
N SER A 142 15.29 45.10 -18.47
CA SER A 142 15.44 46.30 -19.27
C SER A 142 16.53 47.16 -18.61
N GLU A 143 17.30 47.86 -19.45
CA GLU A 143 18.06 49.09 -19.17
C GLU A 143 19.45 49.03 -18.49
N GLU A 144 20.24 50.04 -18.88
CA GLU A 144 21.64 50.41 -18.57
C GLU A 144 22.70 49.65 -19.40
N GLU A 145 23.46 50.24 -20.33
CA GLU A 145 23.86 51.62 -20.65
C GLU A 145 24.18 51.74 -22.16
#